data_AF-A0A5Q4YV41-F1
#
_entry.id   AF-A0A5Q4YV41-F1
#
_cell.length_a   1.000
_cell.length_b   1.000
_cell.length_c   1.000
_cell.angle_alpha   90.00
_cell.angle_beta   90.00
_cell.angle_gamma   90.00
#
_symmetry.space_group_name_H-M   'P 1'
#
loop_
_entity.id
_entity.type
_entity.pdbx_description
1 polymer ?
#
loop_
_entity_poly.entity_id
_entity_poly.type
_entity_poly.pdbx_seq_one_letter_code
_entity_poly.pdbx_strand_id
1 'polypeptide(L)'
;MSQQIIVSEELAGVLAVSADPHRVQEKWGFREKQRVFAQAVSKLPIRQFSGTILSLWSDGTATVKFDHDFAFDAERELVKSGRVDLHYLTRLAS
;
A
#
# COMPACT_ATOMS: atom_id res chain seq x y z
N MET A 1 38.54 17.52 -7.28
CA MET A 1 37.25 17.65 -8.00
C MET A 1 36.16 17.05 -7.12
N SER A 2 35.66 17.82 -6.16
CA SER A 2 34.65 17.39 -5.18
C SER A 2 33.26 17.66 -5.76
N GLN A 3 32.50 16.59 -6.03
CA GLN A 3 31.11 16.69 -6.47
C GLN A 3 30.26 17.10 -5.26
N GLN A 4 29.83 18.37 -5.23
CA GLN A 4 28.82 18.83 -4.27
C GLN A 4 27.47 18.27 -4.70
N ILE A 5 26.99 17.27 -3.96
CA ILE A 5 25.63 16.77 -4.07
C ILE A 5 24.74 17.88 -3.52
N ILE A 6 24.03 18.59 -4.40
CA ILE A 6 23.02 19.57 -4.01
C ILE A 6 21.85 18.76 -3.44
N VAL A 7 21.89 18.46 -2.15
CA VAL A 7 20.71 17.99 -1.41
C VAL A 7 19.89 19.24 -1.15
N SER A 8 19.08 19.64 -2.13
CA SER A 8 18.14 20.75 -1.97
C SER A 8 17.17 20.40 -0.84
N GLU A 9 17.19 21.15 0.26
CA GLU A 9 16.19 21.06 1.33
C GLU A 9 14.76 21.21 0.79
N GLU A 10 14.58 21.86 -0.36
CA GLU A 10 13.30 21.90 -1.07
C GLU A 10 12.83 20.54 -1.61
N LEU A 11 13.73 19.64 -2.04
CA LEU A 11 13.36 18.27 -2.42
C LEU A 11 12.96 17.46 -1.18
N ALA A 12 13.61 17.70 -0.04
CA ALA A 12 13.19 17.12 1.23
C ALA A 12 11.82 17.68 1.66
N GLY A 13 11.54 18.97 1.44
CA GLY A 13 10.25 19.60 1.68
C GLY A 13 9.12 19.05 0.80
N VAL A 14 9.37 18.84 -0.50
CA VAL A 14 8.40 18.23 -1.43
C VAL A 14 8.16 16.75 -1.11
N LEU A 15 9.19 16.02 -0.64
CA LEU A 15 9.02 14.65 -0.13
C LEU A 15 8.34 14.61 1.25
N ALA A 16 8.47 15.66 2.06
CA ALA A 16 7.87 15.79 3.39
C ALA A 16 6.37 16.19 3.35
N VAL A 17 5.82 16.60 2.20
CA VAL A 17 4.39 16.91 2.04
C VAL A 17 3.48 15.67 2.24
N SER A 18 4.03 14.47 2.44
CA SER A 18 3.26 13.25 2.77
C SER A 18 3.50 12.72 4.19
N ALA A 19 3.97 13.55 5.15
CA ALA A 19 4.31 13.09 6.50
C ALA A 19 3.10 12.70 7.39
N ASP A 20 1.90 13.18 7.09
CA ASP A 20 0.67 12.77 7.78
C ASP A 20 -0.28 12.06 6.81
N PRO A 21 -0.16 10.73 6.67
CA PRO A 21 -1.14 9.95 5.94
C PRO A 21 -2.51 10.12 6.61
N HIS A 22 -3.43 10.79 5.92
CA HIS A 22 -4.81 10.95 6.36
C HIS A 22 -5.72 9.97 5.63
N ARG A 23 -6.87 9.66 6.24
CA ARG A 23 -7.84 8.76 5.64
C ARG A 23 -8.53 9.43 4.45
N VAL A 24 -8.65 8.70 3.36
CA VAL A 24 -9.34 9.14 2.13
C VAL A 24 -10.45 8.14 1.79
N GLN A 25 -11.54 8.61 1.19
CA GLN A 25 -12.65 7.72 0.83
C GLN A 25 -12.41 6.95 -0.47
N GLU A 26 -11.65 7.55 -1.39
CA GLU A 26 -11.31 6.98 -2.68
C GLU A 26 -9.89 7.39 -3.09
N LYS A 27 -9.11 6.45 -3.64
CA LYS A 27 -7.81 6.72 -4.27
C LYS A 27 -7.55 5.71 -5.38
N TRP A 28 -7.10 6.18 -6.55
CA TRP A 28 -6.79 5.35 -7.72
C TRP A 28 -7.92 4.38 -8.12
N GLY A 29 -9.17 4.77 -7.86
CA GLY A 29 -10.36 3.94 -8.11
C GLY A 29 -10.55 2.79 -7.12
N PHE A 30 -9.84 2.78 -5.99
CA PHE A 30 -10.14 1.98 -4.81
C PHE A 30 -11.00 2.77 -3.85
N ARG A 31 -11.99 2.11 -3.24
CA ARG A 31 -12.88 2.69 -2.23
C ARG A 31 -12.81 1.92 -0.92
N GLU A 32 -13.15 2.59 0.17
CA GLU A 32 -13.41 1.91 1.44
C GLU A 32 -14.54 0.89 1.28
N LYS A 33 -14.46 -0.22 2.01
CA LYS A 33 -15.37 -1.38 1.97
C LYS A 33 -15.43 -2.12 0.63
N GLN A 34 -14.50 -1.84 -0.29
CA GLN A 34 -14.39 -2.57 -1.55
C GLN A 34 -13.65 -3.90 -1.36
N ARG A 35 -14.13 -4.94 -2.04
CA ARG A 35 -13.44 -6.23 -2.20
C ARG A 35 -12.21 -6.07 -3.09
N VAL A 36 -11.07 -6.57 -2.63
CA VAL A 36 -9.80 -6.54 -3.36
C VAL A 36 -9.07 -7.89 -3.24
N PHE A 37 -8.19 -8.15 -4.19
CA PHE A 37 -7.20 -9.21 -4.06
C PHE A 37 -5.84 -8.59 -3.78
N ALA A 38 -5.14 -9.03 -2.75
CA ALA A 38 -3.72 -8.75 -2.57
C ALA A 38 -2.88 -9.84 -3.24
N GLN A 39 -1.86 -9.47 -3.99
CA GLN A 39 -0.95 -10.40 -4.66
C GLN A 39 0.44 -10.32 -4.05
N ALA A 40 0.86 -11.40 -3.38
CA ALA A 40 2.24 -11.55 -2.91
C ALA A 40 3.10 -12.05 -4.09
N VAL A 41 3.99 -11.19 -4.58
CA VAL A 41 4.77 -11.41 -5.82
C VAL A 41 6.26 -11.68 -5.57
N SER A 42 6.73 -11.53 -4.33
CA SER A 42 8.16 -11.64 -4.00
C SER A 42 8.66 -13.09 -3.96
N LYS A 43 7.76 -14.08 -3.89
CA LYS A 43 8.10 -15.50 -3.97
C LYS A 43 7.18 -16.21 -4.95
N LEU A 44 7.75 -17.09 -5.77
CA LEU A 44 6.99 -18.04 -6.59
C LEU A 44 6.60 -19.27 -5.73
N PRO A 45 5.38 -19.82 -5.91
CA PRO A 45 4.32 -19.32 -6.78
C PRO A 45 3.62 -18.07 -6.22
N ILE A 46 3.23 -17.15 -7.10
CA ILE A 46 2.47 -15.95 -6.74
C ILE A 46 1.20 -16.37 -6.01
N ARG A 47 0.99 -15.83 -4.80
CA ARG A 47 -0.19 -16.12 -3.99
C ARG A 47 -1.13 -14.93 -4.01
N GLN A 48 -2.41 -15.21 -4.17
CA GLN A 48 -3.46 -14.20 -4.16
C GLN A 48 -4.33 -14.40 -2.91
N PHE A 49 -4.65 -13.30 -2.24
CA PHE A 49 -5.45 -13.30 -1.02
C PHE A 49 -6.63 -12.35 -1.21
N SER A 50 -7.84 -12.83 -0.95
CA SER A 50 -9.02 -11.97 -0.95
C SER A 50 -9.14 -11.20 0.36
N GLY A 51 -9.57 -9.95 0.26
CA GLY A 51 -9.84 -9.12 1.41
C GLY A 51 -10.77 -7.96 1.08
N THR A 52 -11.08 -7.19 2.12
CA THR A 52 -11.90 -5.99 2.04
C THR A 52 -11.12 -4.81 2.58
N ILE A 53 -11.08 -3.71 1.83
CA ILE A 53 -10.46 -2.47 2.29
C ILE A 53 -11.31 -1.91 3.44
N LEU A 54 -10.71 -1.72 4.61
CA LEU A 54 -11.35 -1.06 5.75
C LEU A 54 -11.12 0.45 5.74
N SER A 55 -9.92 0.89 5.36
CA SER A 55 -9.56 2.32 5.32
C SER A 55 -8.50 2.54 4.25
N LEU A 56 -8.58 3.65 3.55
CA LEU A 56 -7.58 4.08 2.56
C LEU A 56 -6.81 5.28 3.09
N TRP A 57 -5.54 5.37 2.72
CA TRP A 57 -4.64 6.42 3.16
C TRP A 57 -4.12 7.22 1.97
N SER A 58 -3.91 8.52 2.20
CA SER A 58 -3.42 9.46 1.18
C SER A 58 -2.02 9.12 0.66
N ASP A 59 -1.23 8.33 1.40
CA ASP A 59 0.10 7.83 1.02
C ASP A 59 0.05 6.72 -0.05
N GLY A 60 -1.14 6.17 -0.34
CA GLY A 60 -1.28 5.05 -1.29
C GLY A 60 -1.27 3.68 -0.61
N THR A 61 -1.43 3.65 0.71
CA THR A 61 -1.62 2.43 1.46
C THR A 61 -3.09 2.25 1.87
N ALA A 62 -3.46 1.02 2.21
CA ALA A 62 -4.79 0.63 2.60
C ALA A 62 -4.73 -0.34 3.78
N THR A 63 -5.61 -0.18 4.75
CA THR A 63 -5.84 -1.23 5.74
C THR A 63 -6.81 -2.24 5.14
N VAL A 64 -6.36 -3.47 4.92
CA VAL A 64 -7.16 -4.53 4.31
C VAL A 64 -7.45 -5.60 5.36
N LYS A 65 -8.72 -5.99 5.48
CA LYS A 65 -9.13 -7.16 6.23
C LYS A 65 -9.19 -8.35 5.28
N PHE A 66 -8.28 -9.30 5.46
CA PHE A 66 -8.27 -10.54 4.67
C PHE A 66 -9.37 -11.50 5.12
N ASP A 67 -9.93 -12.27 4.19
CA ASP A 67 -11.02 -13.22 4.47
C ASP A 67 -10.53 -14.48 5.20
N HIS A 68 -9.26 -14.84 5.03
CA HIS A 68 -8.64 -16.04 5.58
C HIS A 68 -7.33 -15.70 6.27
N ASP A 69 -6.97 -16.51 7.26
CA ASP A 69 -5.62 -16.52 7.79
C ASP A 69 -4.65 -16.92 6.66
N PHE A 70 -3.70 -16.03 6.39
CA PHE A 70 -2.70 -16.24 5.35
C PHE A 70 -1.32 -16.37 5.98
N ALA A 71 -0.42 -17.05 5.27
CA ALA A 71 0.90 -17.38 5.81
C ALA A 71 1.64 -16.11 6.25
N PHE A 72 2.27 -16.15 7.42
CA PHE A 72 3.02 -15.03 8.01
C PHE A 72 4.07 -14.42 7.06
N ASP A 73 4.66 -15.25 6.20
CA ASP A 73 5.57 -14.80 5.15
C ASP A 73 4.91 -13.85 4.14
N ALA A 74 3.68 -14.15 3.73
CA ALA A 74 2.90 -13.31 2.82
C ALA A 74 2.37 -12.06 3.54
N GLU A 75 2.07 -12.15 4.84
CA GLU A 75 1.75 -11.00 5.68
C GLU A 75 2.90 -10.01 5.77
N ARG A 76 4.12 -10.46 6.05
CA ARG A 76 5.30 -9.58 6.09
C ARG A 76 5.61 -8.88 4.78
N GLU A 77 5.22 -9.48 3.67
CA GLU A 77 5.42 -8.92 2.34
C GLU A 77 4.35 -7.88 2.00
N LEU A 78 3.08 -8.26 2.18
CA LEU A 78 1.93 -7.44 1.79
C LEU A 78 1.64 -6.34 2.80
N VAL A 79 1.83 -6.61 4.08
CA VAL A 79 1.47 -5.74 5.19
C VAL A 79 2.73 -5.11 5.76
N LYS A 80 2.93 -3.82 5.47
CA LYS A 80 3.94 -2.99 6.12
C LYS A 80 3.25 -2.12 7.17
N SER A 81 3.59 -2.33 8.44
CA SER A 81 3.02 -1.56 9.56
C SER A 81 1.49 -1.61 9.65
N GLY A 82 0.88 -2.75 9.34
CA GLY A 82 -0.59 -2.93 9.34
C GLY A 82 -1.30 -2.33 8.13
N ARG A 83 -0.57 -1.88 7.11
CA ARG A 83 -1.10 -1.33 5.86
C ARG A 83 -0.54 -2.06 4.65
N VAL A 84 -1.34 -2.16 3.61
CA VAL A 84 -1.01 -2.80 2.33
C VAL A 84 -0.90 -1.73 1.27
N ASP A 85 0.16 -1.77 0.46
CA ASP A 85 0.29 -0.84 -0.67
C ASP A 85 -0.79 -1.14 -1.72
N LEU A 86 -1.47 -0.10 -2.20
CA LEU A 86 -2.46 -0.21 -3.28
C LEU A 86 -1.87 -0.84 -4.54
N HIS A 87 -0.56 -0.74 -4.78
CA HIS A 87 0.11 -1.39 -5.92
C HIS A 87 0.01 -2.91 -5.92
N TYR A 88 -0.04 -3.53 -4.73
CA TYR A 88 -0.20 -4.98 -4.61
C TYR A 88 -1.67 -5.40 -4.60
N LEU A 89 -2.59 -4.44 -4.65
CA LEU A 89 -4.02 -4.69 -4.68
C LEU A 89 -4.55 -4.69 -6.10
N THR A 90 -5.28 -5.73 -6.43
CA THR A 90 -6.08 -5.81 -7.65
C THR A 90 -7.54 -5.60 -7.29
N ARG A 91 -8.18 -4.69 -8.02
CA ARG A 91 -9.61 -4.43 -7.88
C ARG A 91 -10.39 -5.62 -8.42
N LEU A 92 -11.32 -6.13 -7.62
CA LEU A 92 -12.41 -6.92 -8.15
C LEU A 92 -13.38 -5.92 -8.80
N ALA A 93 -13.41 -5.90 -10.14
CA ALA A 93 -14.47 -5.19 -10.85
C ALA A 93 -15.81 -5.75 -10.37
N SER A 94 -16.68 -4.84 -9.94
CA SER A 94 -18.04 -5.15 -9.50
C SER A 94 -18.91 -5.50 -10.70
#